data_AF-A0A1W9MVC9-F1
#
_entry.id   AF-A0A1W9MVC9-F1
#
_cell.length_a   1.000
_cell.length_b   1.000
_cell.length_c   1.000
_cell.angle_alpha   90.00
_cell.angle_beta   90.00
_cell.angle_gamma   90.00
#
_symmetry.space_group_name_H-M   'P 1'
#
loop_
_entity.id
_entity.type
_entity.pdbx_description
1 polymer ?
#
loop_
_entity_poly.entity_id
_entity_poly.type
_entity_poly.pdbx_seq_one_letter_code
_entity_poly.pdbx_strand_id
1 'polypeptide(L)'
;MRDDITACSATLSRPLCIQTASAFFPEASDITAFQVGSQTDTFHERYISVCAKSLVIATGCIERPLLFADNDRPGIMQTACAHRLARTYGLLAGEQAVFGIGDV
;
A
#
# COMPACT_ATOMS: atom_id res chain seq x y z
N MET A 1 27.45 6.69 -12.33
CA MET A 1 27.34 7.79 -11.35
C MET A 1 25.84 8.10 -11.25
N ARG A 2 24.97 7.20 -10.77
CA ARG A 2 24.96 6.55 -9.44
C ARG A 2 25.24 7.62 -8.41
N ASP A 3 24.21 8.26 -7.84
CA ASP A 3 24.17 8.85 -6.48
C ASP A 3 22.83 9.57 -6.15
N ASP A 4 21.94 9.88 -7.09
CA ASP A 4 20.68 10.62 -6.81
C ASP A 4 19.41 9.76 -6.68
N ILE A 5 19.52 8.44 -6.49
CA ILE A 5 18.34 7.61 -6.17
C ILE A 5 18.11 7.71 -4.66
N THR A 6 17.44 8.77 -4.22
CA THR A 6 16.81 8.79 -2.90
C THR A 6 15.69 7.76 -2.94
N ALA A 7 16.03 6.51 -2.66
CA ALA A 7 15.04 5.50 -2.35
C ALA A 7 14.38 5.91 -1.04
N CYS A 8 13.24 6.60 -1.11
CA CYS A 8 12.29 6.69 0.00
C CYS A 8 11.70 5.29 0.25
N SER A 9 12.54 4.32 0.61
CA SER A 9 12.17 2.92 0.76
C SER A 9 12.65 2.29 2.06
N ALA A 10 13.60 2.82 2.83
CA ALA A 10 14.24 1.96 3.84
C ALA A 10 15.01 2.63 5.00
N THR A 11 14.51 3.69 5.63
CA THR A 11 15.05 4.10 6.96
C THR A 11 13.98 4.59 7.93
N LEU A 12 12.75 4.14 7.74
CA LEU A 12 11.69 4.33 8.72
C LEU A 12 11.12 2.97 9.05
N SER A 13 11.39 2.47 10.25
CA SER A 13 10.79 1.27 10.85
C SER A 13 9.28 1.44 11.11
N ARG A 14 8.63 2.37 10.42
CA ARG A 14 7.31 2.91 10.73
C ARG A 14 6.41 2.88 9.49
N PRO A 15 5.11 2.60 9.65
CA PRO A 15 4.19 2.59 8.53
C PRO A 15 4.11 3.99 7.90
N LEU A 16 4.62 4.10 6.68
CA LEU A 16 4.50 5.27 5.83
C LEU A 16 3.35 5.01 4.84
N CYS A 17 2.30 5.81 4.89
CA CYS A 17 1.25 5.78 3.88
C CYS A 17 1.59 6.82 2.81
N ILE A 18 2.01 6.36 1.63
CA ILE A 18 2.32 7.25 0.51
C ILE A 18 1.01 7.55 -0.22
N GLN A 19 0.40 8.70 0.08
CA GLN A 19 -0.69 9.24 -0.74
C GLN A 19 -0.08 10.00 -1.91
N THR A 20 0.11 9.33 -3.05
CA THR A 20 0.70 9.97 -4.23
C THR A 20 -0.23 11.05 -4.75
N ALA A 21 0.06 12.31 -4.44
CA ALA A 21 -0.50 13.47 -5.13
C ALA A 21 0.61 14.04 -6.02
N SER A 22 0.56 13.76 -7.33
CA SER A 22 1.51 14.32 -8.29
C SER A 22 1.03 15.69 -8.75
N ALA A 23 1.69 16.76 -8.31
CA ALA A 23 1.64 18.03 -9.02
C ALA A 23 2.73 18.00 -10.10
N PHE A 24 2.34 18.01 -11.37
CA PHE A 24 3.30 18.07 -12.48
C PHE A 24 3.88 19.47 -12.56
N PHE A 25 5.06 19.67 -11.98
CA PHE A 25 5.89 20.84 -12.26
C PHE A 25 6.86 20.50 -13.41
N PRO A 26 7.06 21.40 -14.38
CA PRO A 26 7.82 21.09 -15.60
C PRO A 26 9.27 20.62 -15.38
N GLU A 27 9.85 20.84 -14.19
CA GLU A 27 11.26 20.59 -13.90
C GLU A 27 11.51 19.58 -12.74
N ALA A 28 10.47 19.12 -12.04
CA ALA A 28 10.63 18.18 -10.91
C ALA A 28 9.33 17.42 -10.57
N SER A 29 9.49 16.18 -10.08
CA SER A 29 8.39 15.41 -9.46
C SER A 29 8.31 15.76 -7.98
N ASP A 30 7.14 16.19 -7.50
CA ASP A 30 6.87 16.37 -6.07
C ASP A 30 5.94 15.26 -5.57
N ILE A 31 6.25 14.73 -4.38
CA ILE A 31 5.53 13.63 -3.75
C ILE A 31 5.24 14.01 -2.31
N THR A 32 3.96 13.98 -1.95
CA THR A 32 3.53 14.07 -0.57
C THR A 32 3.38 12.68 0.04
N ALA A 33 3.93 12.46 1.23
CA ALA A 33 3.74 11.25 2.01
C ALA A 33 3.21 11.59 3.40
N PHE A 34 2.45 10.67 3.97
CA PHE A 34 1.88 10.78 5.29
C PHE A 34 2.50 9.72 6.20
N GLN A 35 3.06 10.16 7.32
CA GLN A 35 3.66 9.29 8.31
C GLN A 35 2.91 9.41 9.64
N VAL A 36 2.54 8.26 10.21
CA VAL A 36 2.01 8.18 11.57
C VAL A 36 3.19 8.04 12.54
N GLY A 37 3.24 8.94 13.52
CA GLY A 37 4.23 8.96 14.60
C GLY A 37 3.94 7.93 15.68
N SER A 38 4.93 7.66 16.52
CA SER A 38 4.81 6.79 17.71
C SER A 38 4.43 7.60 18.96
N GLN A 39 4.07 6.92 20.04
CA GLN A 39 3.73 7.53 21.34
C GLN A 39 4.83 8.44 21.93
N THR A 40 6.06 8.32 21.45
CA THR A 40 7.22 9.13 21.86
C THR A 40 7.46 10.36 20.98
N ASP A 41 6.78 10.46 19.83
CA ASP A 41 6.96 11.56 18.89
C ASP A 41 6.09 12.75 19.31
N THR A 42 6.59 13.96 19.13
CA THR A 42 5.84 15.19 19.45
C THR A 42 4.57 15.35 18.60
N PHE A 43 4.54 14.73 17.42
CA PHE A 43 3.41 14.76 16.50
C PHE A 43 2.96 13.34 16.15
N HIS A 44 1.67 13.06 16.32
CA HIS A 44 1.04 11.79 15.95
C HIS A 44 0.98 11.56 14.43
N GLU A 45 0.97 12.64 13.66
CA GLU A 45 0.82 12.61 12.21
C GLU A 45 1.71 13.69 11.60
N ARG A 46 2.38 13.37 10.49
CA ARG A 46 3.20 14.33 9.75
C ARG A 46 3.05 14.17 8.25
N TYR A 47 3.06 15.31 7.56
CA TYR A 47 3.16 15.39 6.11
C TYR A 47 4.62 15.59 5.72
N ILE A 48 5.05 14.90 4.67
CA ILE A 48 6.41 14.95 4.13
C ILE A 48 6.28 15.27 2.63
N SER A 49 6.89 16.36 2.17
CA SER A 49 7.03 16.65 0.72
C SER A 49 8.43 16.27 0.27
N VAL A 50 8.54 15.60 -0.87
CA VAL A 50 9.82 15.20 -1.47
C VAL A 50 9.84 15.63 -2.93
N CYS A 51 10.74 16.56 -3.26
CA CYS A 51 11.03 16.96 -4.63
C CYS A 51 12.17 16.11 -5.20
N ALA A 52 11.90 15.35 -6.25
CA ALA A 52 12.87 14.49 -6.93
C ALA A 52 12.97 14.82 -8.43
N LYS A 53 14.19 14.73 -8.99
CA LYS A 53 14.44 14.89 -10.44
C LYS A 53 13.98 13.67 -11.25
N SER A 54 13.89 12.49 -10.62
CA SER A 54 13.45 11.25 -11.26
C SER A 54 12.74 10.37 -10.24
N LEU A 55 11.64 9.73 -10.64
CA LEU A 55 10.78 8.95 -9.76
C LEU A 55 10.51 7.57 -10.35
N VAL A 56 10.66 6.52 -9.53
CA VAL A 56 10.23 5.15 -9.84
C VAL A 56 9.08 4.78 -8.90
N ILE A 57 7.92 4.42 -9.48
CA ILE A 57 6.73 4.02 -8.73
C ILE A 57 6.66 2.50 -8.71
N ALA A 58 6.67 1.90 -7.51
CA ALA A 58 6.60 0.46 -7.30
C ALA A 58 5.56 0.10 -6.22
N THR A 59 4.37 0.72 -6.27
CA THR A 59 3.31 0.57 -5.25
C THR A 59 2.58 -0.78 -5.30
N GLY A 60 2.91 -1.64 -6.26
CA GLY A 60 2.20 -2.90 -6.50
C GLY A 60 0.79 -2.69 -7.06
N CYS A 61 0.03 -3.78 -7.17
CA CYS A 61 -1.37 -3.78 -7.59
C CYS A 61 -2.26 -4.29 -6.46
N ILE A 62 -3.39 -3.61 -6.25
CA ILE A 62 -4.44 -4.10 -5.34
C ILE A 62 -5.43 -4.94 -6.14
N GLU A 63 -5.91 -6.03 -5.53
CA GLU A 63 -6.93 -6.90 -6.11
C GLU A 63 -8.25 -6.13 -6.26
N ARG A 64 -8.95 -6.29 -7.39
CA ARG A 64 -10.30 -5.73 -7.58
C ARG A 64 -11.32 -6.80 -7.18
N PRO A 65 -12.25 -6.52 -6.24
CA PRO A 65 -13.28 -7.49 -5.87
C PRO A 65 -14.25 -7.73 -7.04
N LEU A 66 -14.68 -8.99 -7.20
CA LEU A 66 -15.72 -9.36 -8.16
C LEU A 66 -17.07 -8.81 -7.72
N LEU A 67 -17.85 -8.27 -8.65
CA LEU A 67 -19.19 -7.76 -8.37
C LEU A 67 -20.22 -8.89 -8.56
N PHE A 68 -20.81 -9.35 -7.46
CA PHE A 68 -21.93 -10.29 -7.47
C PHE A 68 -22.91 -9.94 -6.34
N ALA A 69 -24.14 -10.44 -6.41
CA ALA A 69 -25.14 -10.19 -5.38
C ALA A 69 -24.65 -10.68 -4.02
N ASP A 70 -24.85 -9.89 -2.96
CA ASP A 70 -24.44 -10.23 -1.60
C ASP A 70 -22.91 -10.39 -1.36
N ASN A 71 -22.06 -9.75 -2.16
CA ASN A 71 -20.60 -9.79 -1.99
C ASN A 71 -20.08 -9.20 -0.65
N ASP A 72 -20.93 -8.52 0.11
CA ASP A 72 -20.56 -7.92 1.41
C ASP A 72 -20.78 -8.87 2.61
N ARG A 73 -21.19 -10.13 2.37
CA ARG A 73 -21.45 -11.08 3.45
C ARG A 73 -20.15 -11.48 4.18
N PRO A 74 -20.22 -11.70 5.51
CA PRO A 74 -19.07 -12.18 6.28
C PRO A 74 -18.58 -13.52 5.74
N GLY A 75 -17.26 -13.66 5.59
CA GLY A 75 -16.61 -14.83 5.01
C GLY A 75 -16.22 -14.66 3.54
N ILE A 76 -16.77 -13.67 2.84
CA ILE A 76 -16.30 -13.29 1.51
C ILE A 76 -15.06 -12.42 1.68
N MET A 77 -13.96 -12.84 1.04
CA MET A 77 -12.69 -12.12 1.11
C MET A 77 -11.91 -12.27 -0.19
N GLN A 78 -11.06 -11.28 -0.45
CA GLN A 78 -10.10 -11.31 -1.54
C GLN A 78 -9.06 -12.42 -1.37
N THR A 79 -8.54 -12.94 -2.49
CA THR A 79 -7.54 -14.02 -2.46
C THR A 79 -6.25 -13.56 -1.76
N ALA A 80 -5.85 -12.31 -1.95
CA ALA A 80 -4.71 -11.71 -1.24
C ALA A 80 -4.91 -11.67 0.29
N CYS A 81 -6.16 -11.50 0.76
CA CYS A 81 -6.49 -11.49 2.18
C CYS A 81 -6.34 -12.90 2.79
N ALA A 82 -6.96 -13.90 2.16
CA ALA A 82 -6.84 -15.31 2.58
C ALA A 82 -5.38 -15.77 2.60
N HIS A 83 -4.63 -15.39 1.56
CA HIS A 83 -3.21 -15.69 1.46
C HIS A 83 -2.39 -14.99 2.56
N ARG A 84 -2.70 -13.74 2.92
CA ARG A 84 -2.05 -13.03 4.03
C ARG A 84 -2.39 -13.65 5.39
N LEU A 85 -3.65 -14.04 5.62
CA LEU A 85 -4.07 -14.76 6.82
C LEU A 85 -3.25 -16.04 7.01
N ALA A 86 -3.13 -16.85 5.97
CA ALA A 86 -2.37 -18.09 6.04
C ALA A 86 -0.85 -17.88 6.15
N ARG A 87 -0.25 -17.08 5.26
CA ARG A 87 1.22 -16.93 5.19
C ARG A 87 1.81 -16.02 6.25
N THR A 88 1.15 -14.93 6.60
CA THR A 88 1.68 -13.93 7.53
C THR A 88 1.24 -14.19 8.95
N TYR A 89 -0.02 -14.59 9.15
CA TYR A 89 -0.61 -14.73 10.47
C TYR A 89 -0.80 -16.19 10.92
N GLY A 90 -0.61 -17.17 10.03
CA GLY A 90 -0.85 -18.59 10.34
C GLY A 90 -2.32 -18.91 10.65
N LEU A 91 -3.25 -18.04 10.23
CA LEU A 91 -4.67 -18.18 10.45
C LEU A 91 -5.35 -18.84 9.25
N LEU A 92 -6.26 -19.76 9.54
CA LEU A 92 -7.12 -20.37 8.53
C LEU A 92 -8.20 -19.36 8.13
N ALA A 93 -8.34 -19.07 6.83
CA ALA A 93 -9.40 -18.19 6.31
C ALA A 93 -10.81 -18.80 6.47
N GLY A 94 -10.90 -20.12 6.55
CA GLY A 94 -12.12 -20.90 6.77
C GLY A 94 -11.87 -22.38 6.50
N GLU A 95 -12.73 -23.26 7.02
CA GLU A 95 -12.62 -24.71 6.81
C GLU A 95 -13.06 -25.15 5.40
N GLN A 96 -13.98 -24.41 4.79
CA GLN A 96 -14.48 -24.64 3.44
C GLN A 96 -14.27 -23.38 2.61
N ALA A 97 -13.49 -23.49 1.53
CA ALA A 97 -13.19 -22.38 0.64
C ALA A 97 -13.75 -22.64 -0.76
N VAL A 98 -14.37 -21.61 -1.34
CA VAL A 98 -14.83 -21.57 -2.73
C VAL A 98 -14.11 -20.42 -3.42
N PHE A 99 -13.54 -20.67 -4.59
CA PHE A 99 -12.83 -19.66 -5.36
C PHE A 99 -13.66 -19.23 -6.56
N GLY A 100 -13.95 -17.93 -6.64
CA GLY A 100 -14.46 -17.30 -7.86
C GLY A 100 -13.29 -16.81 -8.69
N ILE A 101 -13.11 -17.36 -9.89
CA ILE A 101 -12.13 -16.87 -10.85
C ILE A 101 -12.92 -16.02 -11.85
N GLY A 102 -12.54 -14.74 -11.98
CA GLY A 102 -13.01 -13.93 -13.08
C GLY A 102 -12.16 -14.24 -14.30
N ASP A 103 -12.74 -14.92 -15.28
CA ASP A 103 -12.11 -15.05 -16.59
C ASP A 103 -12.13 -13.67 -17.24
N VAL A 104 -10.94 -13.09 -17.42
CA VAL A 104 -10.72 -11.84 -18.18
C VAL A 104 -10.29 -12.15 -19.60
#